data_AF-A0A6L7WL26-F1
#
_entry.id   AF-A0A6L7WL26-F1
#
_cell.length_a   1.000
_cell.length_b   1.000
_cell.length_c   1.000
_cell.angle_alpha   90.00
_cell.angle_beta   90.00
_cell.angle_gamma   90.00
#
_symmetry.space_group_name_H-M   'P 1'
#
loop_
_entity.id
_entity.type
_entity.pdbx_description
1 polymer ?
#
loop_
_entity_poly.entity_id
_entity_poly.type
_entity_poly.pdbx_seq_one_letter_code
_entity_poly.pdbx_strand_id
1 'polypeptide(L)'
;GGGGAPPPADPDPSPPPPDPDPPPPPRTAPDAAFNHDATCADGLCRALTGEPVTFQDTSTGGIASRRWDFGYDTVRSRSGSTVAHSWSSPGFYEVSLSVENELGHSTRSQVFLVEAGDPAGSCRSDPQTLCLLHSRYQVRAHWWTGDGRNGVGHVVRAGTDESGLLWFFAPSNWEVLVKVLDGSAENGHVWVYGASTTDVGYVVSVTDTATGAMREYRNEPGHEAPAIVSATAFPADAGLPGRDRPAGQAPFPESGSCRAGSDTLCLRDGRFELTVDWRTTDGRLGPGRTSRPRSVESGLFWYFSPLNWEMLVKVVDGTAMNGNFWLCVASATDVGFELTVRDTATGLVKVYTKDAGSPAPAIIDMGAFPERAPPA
;
A
#
# COMPACT_ATOMS: atom_id res chain seq x y z
N GLY A 1 77.50 71.64 26.30
CA GLY A 1 76.40 70.77 26.74
C GLY A 1 75.13 71.26 26.08
N GLY A 2 74.44 70.38 25.36
CA GLY A 2 73.22 70.70 24.63
C GLY A 2 72.84 69.53 23.73
N GLY A 3 72.55 68.36 24.33
CA GLY A 3 72.02 67.21 23.61
C GLY A 3 70.57 67.47 23.24
N GLY A 4 70.30 67.71 21.96
CA GLY A 4 68.96 67.79 21.40
C GLY A 4 68.34 66.39 21.30
N ALA A 5 67.12 66.24 21.81
CA ALA A 5 66.36 65.00 21.73
C ALA A 5 66.01 64.63 20.27
N PRO A 6 65.96 63.33 19.91
CA PRO A 6 65.59 62.91 18.57
C PRO A 6 64.10 63.19 18.30
N PRO A 7 63.71 63.39 17.02
CA PRO A 7 62.32 63.62 16.65
C PRO A 7 61.45 62.38 16.94
N PRO A 8 60.14 62.56 17.20
CA PRO A 8 59.22 61.45 17.45
C PRO A 8 59.11 60.55 16.21
N ALA A 9 59.07 59.24 16.42
CA ALA A 9 58.85 58.26 15.36
C ALA A 9 57.44 58.43 14.78
N ASP A 10 57.32 58.31 13.45
CA ASP A 10 56.03 58.30 12.75
C ASP A 10 55.15 57.16 13.29
N PRO A 11 53.82 57.37 13.41
CA PRO A 11 52.91 56.31 13.83
C PRO A 11 52.92 55.17 12.80
N ASP A 12 53.09 53.95 13.31
CA ASP A 12 53.04 52.70 12.54
C ASP A 12 51.75 52.65 11.69
N PRO A 13 51.81 52.39 10.37
CA PRO A 13 50.61 52.30 9.54
C PRO A 13 49.65 51.25 10.10
N SER A 14 48.39 51.65 10.28
CA SER A 14 47.31 50.75 10.72
C SER A 14 47.32 49.46 9.88
N PRO A 15 47.15 48.28 10.52
CA PRO A 15 47.12 47.01 9.78
C PRO A 15 45.99 47.05 8.72
N PRO A 16 46.21 46.45 7.54
CA PRO A 16 45.19 46.39 6.51
C PRO A 16 43.92 45.71 7.06
N PRO A 17 42.72 46.11 6.59
CA PRO A 17 41.49 45.46 6.99
C PRO A 17 41.56 43.96 6.66
N PRO A 18 40.95 43.08 7.48
CA PRO A 18 40.92 41.65 7.20
C PRO A 18 40.26 41.43 5.82
N ASP A 19 40.80 40.47 5.07
CA ASP A 19 40.23 40.05 3.79
C ASP A 19 38.74 39.70 3.96
N PRO A 20 37.87 40.03 2.98
CA PRO A 20 36.47 39.64 3.04
C PRO A 20 36.35 38.12 3.16
N ASP A 21 35.49 37.66 4.07
CA ASP A 21 35.24 36.24 4.26
C ASP A 21 34.91 35.57 2.91
N PRO A 22 35.44 34.36 2.64
CA PRO A 22 35.12 33.64 1.42
C PRO A 22 33.61 33.45 1.31
N PRO A 23 33.03 33.53 0.09
CA PRO A 23 31.60 33.38 -0.10
C PRO A 23 31.14 32.03 0.47
N PRO A 24 29.98 31.96 1.13
CA PRO A 24 29.46 30.69 1.62
C PRO A 24 29.31 29.71 0.45
N PRO A 25 29.54 28.40 0.69
CA PRO A 25 29.39 27.40 -0.35
C PRO A 25 27.97 27.49 -0.97
N PRO A 26 27.84 27.25 -2.29
CA PRO A 26 26.55 27.33 -2.94
C PRO A 26 25.57 26.34 -2.30
N ARG A 27 24.38 26.83 -1.94
CA ARG A 27 23.29 25.97 -1.45
C ARG A 27 22.84 25.07 -2.60
N THR A 28 22.66 23.77 -2.32
CA THR A 28 22.16 22.79 -3.30
C THR A 28 20.72 22.40 -2.97
N ALA A 29 19.99 21.86 -3.96
CA ALA A 29 18.67 21.27 -3.71
C ALA A 29 18.78 20.13 -2.69
N PRO A 30 17.73 19.86 -1.90
CA PRO A 30 17.80 18.85 -0.86
C PRO A 30 17.76 17.46 -1.49
N ASP A 31 18.54 16.53 -0.93
CA ASP A 31 18.55 15.12 -1.35
C ASP A 31 18.22 14.24 -0.14
N ALA A 32 17.06 13.58 -0.20
CA ALA A 32 16.51 12.81 0.90
C ALA A 32 17.24 11.49 1.10
N ALA A 33 17.76 11.26 2.31
CA ALA A 33 18.38 10.01 2.69
C ALA A 33 18.18 9.73 4.17
N PHE A 34 17.99 8.47 4.54
CA PHE A 34 17.96 8.07 5.94
C PHE A 34 18.51 6.67 6.17
N ASN A 35 18.96 6.44 7.41
CA ASN A 35 19.33 5.15 7.95
C ASN A 35 18.37 4.74 9.06
N HIS A 36 18.38 3.46 9.42
CA HIS A 36 17.65 2.91 10.56
C HIS A 36 18.41 1.73 11.19
N ASP A 37 17.97 1.28 12.37
CA ASP A 37 18.56 0.15 13.10
C ASP A 37 17.91 -1.22 12.81
N ALA A 38 16.84 -1.27 11.99
CA ALA A 38 16.22 -2.52 11.56
C ALA A 38 17.10 -3.36 10.61
N THR A 39 16.86 -4.68 10.60
CA THR A 39 17.53 -5.63 9.69
C THR A 39 16.83 -5.66 8.33
N CYS A 40 17.60 -5.58 7.24
CA CYS A 40 17.04 -5.66 5.88
C CYS A 40 17.75 -6.70 5.02
N ALA A 41 16.99 -7.32 4.13
CA ALA A 41 17.46 -8.20 3.06
C ALA A 41 16.65 -7.93 1.79
N ASP A 42 17.32 -7.86 0.64
CA ASP A 42 16.68 -7.66 -0.68
C ASP A 42 15.68 -6.49 -0.72
N GLY A 43 16.04 -5.36 -0.11
CA GLY A 43 15.20 -4.15 -0.05
C GLY A 43 13.95 -4.27 0.81
N LEU A 44 13.83 -5.31 1.65
CA LEU A 44 12.78 -5.45 2.66
C LEU A 44 13.39 -5.40 4.06
N CYS A 45 12.95 -4.45 4.87
CA CYS A 45 13.34 -4.33 6.27
C CYS A 45 12.33 -5.02 7.18
N ARG A 46 12.76 -5.53 8.33
CA ARG A 46 11.90 -6.27 9.26
C ARG A 46 11.86 -5.62 10.64
N ALA A 47 10.68 -5.63 11.25
CA ALA A 47 10.45 -5.16 12.61
C ALA A 47 9.36 -6.01 13.31
N LEU A 48 9.22 -5.86 14.62
CA LEU A 48 8.16 -6.47 15.41
C LEU A 48 7.22 -5.40 15.96
N THR A 49 5.93 -5.71 16.08
CA THR A 49 4.98 -4.82 16.75
C THR A 49 5.42 -4.54 18.19
N GLY A 50 5.29 -3.29 18.64
CA GLY A 50 5.66 -2.87 20.00
C GLY A 50 7.15 -2.58 20.20
N GLU A 51 8.03 -3.06 19.32
CA GLU A 51 9.46 -2.76 19.37
C GLU A 51 9.77 -1.45 18.60
N PRO A 52 10.54 -0.51 19.18
CA PRO A 52 10.92 0.72 18.50
C PRO A 52 12.03 0.49 17.46
N VAL A 53 11.85 1.05 16.27
CA VAL A 53 12.89 1.23 15.25
C VAL A 53 13.31 2.69 15.24
N THR A 54 14.63 2.94 15.28
CA THR A 54 15.21 4.28 15.24
C THR A 54 15.54 4.65 13.81
N PHE A 55 15.11 5.82 13.38
CA PHE A 55 15.36 6.40 12.06
C PHE A 55 16.21 7.66 12.19
N GLN A 56 17.23 7.78 11.36
CA GLN A 56 18.15 8.91 11.34
C GLN A 56 18.21 9.52 9.94
N ASP A 57 17.88 10.81 9.86
CA ASP A 57 18.06 11.62 8.67
C ASP A 57 19.56 11.79 8.35
N THR A 58 19.91 11.49 7.11
CA THR A 58 21.26 11.65 6.53
C THR A 58 21.22 12.48 5.25
N SER A 59 20.12 13.22 5.03
CA SER A 59 19.87 14.05 3.84
C SER A 59 20.88 15.18 3.69
N THR A 60 21.12 15.58 2.44
CA THR A 60 22.07 16.65 2.09
C THR A 60 21.37 17.85 1.45
N GLY A 61 22.11 18.93 1.16
CA GLY A 61 21.56 20.13 0.53
C GLY A 61 20.99 21.20 1.47
N GLY A 62 21.25 21.13 2.77
CA GLY A 62 20.78 22.13 3.72
C GLY A 62 19.27 22.05 3.93
N ILE A 63 18.86 21.21 4.89
CA ILE A 63 17.46 20.86 5.13
C ILE A 63 16.78 21.89 6.00
N ALA A 64 15.75 22.58 5.46
CA ALA A 64 14.93 23.53 6.20
C ALA A 64 13.81 22.83 6.99
N SER A 65 13.21 21.79 6.42
CA SER A 65 12.11 21.06 7.04
C SER A 65 12.18 19.55 6.75
N ARG A 66 11.60 18.76 7.66
CA ARG A 66 11.58 17.30 7.66
C ARG A 66 10.18 16.80 7.98
N ARG A 67 9.71 15.83 7.21
CA ARG A 67 8.45 15.13 7.44
C ARG A 67 8.65 13.63 7.30
N TRP A 68 8.51 12.91 8.40
CA TRP A 68 8.49 11.45 8.43
C TRP A 68 7.06 10.93 8.33
N ASP A 69 6.85 9.90 7.51
CA ASP A 69 5.62 9.11 7.41
C ASP A 69 5.99 7.64 7.61
N PHE A 70 5.23 6.92 8.45
CA PHE A 70 5.51 5.52 8.82
C PHE A 70 4.42 4.55 8.33
N GLY A 71 3.48 5.00 7.50
CA GLY A 71 2.41 4.18 6.92
C GLY A 71 1.16 4.02 7.81
N TYR A 72 0.04 3.59 7.20
CA TYR A 72 -1.32 3.30 7.72
C TYR A 72 -1.98 4.23 8.78
N ASP A 73 -1.36 5.33 9.23
CA ASP A 73 -2.01 6.37 10.03
C ASP A 73 -1.66 7.81 9.58
N THR A 74 -2.55 8.43 8.80
CA THR A 74 -2.36 9.79 8.25
C THR A 74 -2.55 10.92 9.27
N VAL A 75 -2.12 10.80 10.53
CA VAL A 75 -2.35 11.88 11.52
C VAL A 75 -1.10 12.41 12.20
N ARG A 76 0.03 11.69 12.23
CA ARG A 76 1.22 12.22 12.93
C ARG A 76 2.51 11.99 12.16
N SER A 77 2.65 12.74 11.07
CA SER A 77 3.97 12.94 10.51
C SER A 77 4.89 13.52 11.58
N ARG A 78 6.05 12.91 11.79
CA ARG A 78 7.01 13.37 12.79
C ARG A 78 8.04 14.30 12.16
N SER A 79 8.60 15.19 12.96
CA SER A 79 9.72 16.05 12.58
C SER A 79 10.93 15.73 13.46
N GLY A 80 12.11 16.15 13.00
CA GLY A 80 13.37 15.90 13.70
C GLY A 80 14.35 15.09 12.86
N SER A 81 15.63 15.25 13.16
CA SER A 81 16.73 14.53 12.50
C SER A 81 16.84 13.08 12.93
N THR A 82 16.37 12.75 14.14
CA THR A 82 16.30 11.37 14.63
C THR A 82 14.93 11.13 15.26
N VAL A 83 14.27 10.04 14.87
CA VAL A 83 12.92 9.69 15.31
C VAL A 83 12.84 8.19 15.58
N ALA A 84 12.24 7.79 16.71
CA ALA A 84 11.92 6.38 16.98
C ALA A 84 10.44 6.11 16.73
N HIS A 85 10.09 4.99 16.08
CA HIS A 85 8.70 4.60 15.79
C HIS A 85 8.45 3.12 16.12
N SER A 86 7.26 2.81 16.64
CA SER A 86 6.81 1.45 16.93
C SER A 86 5.42 1.25 16.33
N TRP A 87 5.24 0.17 15.58
CA TRP A 87 3.94 -0.19 15.00
C TRP A 87 3.12 -1.02 15.99
N SER A 88 1.81 -0.82 15.96
CA SER A 88 0.86 -1.54 16.82
C SER A 88 0.23 -2.76 16.18
N SER A 89 0.35 -2.90 14.85
CA SER A 89 -0.28 -3.96 14.08
C SER A 89 0.72 -4.53 13.08
N PRO A 90 0.67 -5.84 12.78
CA PRO A 90 1.47 -6.43 11.71
C PRO A 90 1.04 -5.91 10.33
N GLY A 91 1.92 -6.05 9.34
CA GLY A 91 1.65 -5.67 7.96
C GLY A 91 2.87 -5.14 7.23
N PHE A 92 2.67 -4.68 5.99
CA PHE A 92 3.71 -4.08 5.16
C PHE A 92 3.59 -2.56 5.17
N TYR A 93 4.56 -1.87 5.76
CA TYR A 93 4.56 -0.41 5.91
C TYR A 93 5.58 0.23 4.97
N GLU A 94 5.19 1.32 4.30
CA GLU A 94 6.15 2.15 3.58
C GLU A 94 6.52 3.37 4.42
N VAL A 95 7.76 3.38 4.90
CA VAL A 95 8.31 4.52 5.63
C VAL A 95 8.90 5.51 4.64
N SER A 96 8.59 6.80 4.79
CA SER A 96 9.18 7.85 3.97
C SER A 96 9.66 9.06 4.78
N LEU A 97 10.75 9.66 4.30
CA LEU A 97 11.26 10.95 4.74
C LEU A 97 11.15 11.92 3.58
N SER A 98 10.38 12.98 3.76
CA SER A 98 10.37 14.14 2.87
C SER A 98 11.15 15.29 3.51
N VAL A 99 12.07 15.87 2.75
CA VAL A 99 12.87 17.04 3.14
C VAL A 99 12.68 18.17 2.15
N GLU A 100 12.73 19.40 2.64
CA GLU A 100 12.57 20.59 1.80
C GLU A 100 13.53 21.71 2.20
N ASN A 101 13.83 22.57 1.22
CA ASN A 101 14.47 23.86 1.40
C ASN A 101 13.96 24.85 0.33
N GLU A 102 14.52 26.05 0.28
CA GLU A 102 14.11 27.10 -0.67
C GLU A 102 14.29 26.72 -2.16
N LEU A 103 15.12 25.71 -2.46
CA LEU A 103 15.44 25.25 -3.81
C LEU A 103 14.60 24.05 -4.26
N GLY A 104 13.86 23.38 -3.36
CA GLY A 104 12.97 22.29 -3.72
C GLY A 104 12.65 21.31 -2.59
N HIS A 105 12.09 20.16 -2.97
CA HIS A 105 11.81 19.03 -2.08
C HIS A 105 12.47 17.75 -2.60
N SER A 106 12.67 16.78 -1.71
CA SER A 106 13.06 15.42 -2.05
C SER A 106 12.43 14.43 -1.06
N THR A 107 12.10 13.23 -1.53
CA THR A 107 11.49 12.16 -0.73
C THR A 107 12.22 10.86 -0.93
N ARG A 108 12.52 10.17 0.17
CA ARG A 108 13.07 8.81 0.19
C ARG A 108 12.12 7.87 0.90
N SER A 109 11.96 6.64 0.37
CA SER A 109 11.09 5.62 0.95
C SER A 109 11.81 4.28 1.13
N GLN A 110 11.33 3.48 2.10
CA GLN A 110 11.78 2.11 2.37
C GLN A 110 10.59 1.27 2.87
N VAL A 111 10.45 0.04 2.39
CA VAL A 111 9.40 -0.89 2.81
C VAL A 111 9.86 -1.72 4.01
N PHE A 112 8.96 -1.86 4.98
CA PHE A 112 9.08 -2.65 6.19
C PHE A 112 8.00 -3.73 6.23
N LEU A 113 8.39 -4.96 6.55
CA LEU A 113 7.49 -6.00 7.03
C LEU A 113 7.52 -5.99 8.55
N VAL A 114 6.38 -5.67 9.16
CA VAL A 114 6.17 -5.70 10.60
C VAL A 114 5.46 -7.00 10.94
N GLU A 115 6.12 -7.87 11.70
CA GLU A 115 5.56 -9.13 12.20
C GLU A 115 5.02 -8.95 13.63
N ALA A 116 4.13 -9.83 14.08
CA ALA A 116 3.62 -9.77 15.44
C ALA A 116 4.76 -10.04 16.45
N GLY A 117 4.93 -9.16 17.44
CA GLY A 117 5.91 -9.32 18.52
C GLY A 117 5.58 -10.47 19.46
N ASP A 118 4.28 -10.74 19.65
CA ASP A 118 3.75 -11.94 20.32
C ASP A 118 2.76 -12.62 19.36
N PRO A 119 3.23 -13.51 18.48
CA PRO A 119 2.39 -14.09 17.44
C PRO A 119 1.40 -15.10 18.02
N ALA A 120 0.15 -15.07 17.56
CA ALA A 120 -0.88 -16.04 17.96
C ALA A 120 -0.71 -17.42 17.27
N GLY A 121 0.40 -17.62 16.55
CA GLY A 121 0.78 -18.86 15.87
C GLY A 121 2.26 -18.85 15.49
N SER A 122 2.67 -19.77 14.60
CA SER A 122 4.06 -19.96 14.19
C SER A 122 4.36 -19.49 12.75
N CYS A 123 3.43 -18.80 12.11
CA CYS A 123 3.61 -18.32 10.74
C CYS A 123 4.80 -17.36 10.64
N ARG A 124 5.69 -17.60 9.68
CA ARG A 124 6.79 -16.68 9.33
C ARG A 124 6.63 -16.24 7.89
N SER A 125 6.65 -14.93 7.65
CA SER A 125 6.42 -14.43 6.29
C SER A 125 7.69 -14.51 5.46
N ASP A 126 7.54 -14.97 4.22
CA ASP A 126 8.57 -15.11 3.21
C ASP A 126 7.99 -14.75 1.82
N PRO A 127 8.77 -14.74 0.73
CA PRO A 127 8.27 -14.36 -0.60
C PRO A 127 7.08 -15.18 -1.14
N GLN A 128 6.75 -16.33 -0.56
CA GLN A 128 5.65 -17.24 -0.94
C GLN A 128 4.65 -17.47 0.19
N THR A 129 4.95 -16.95 1.39
CA THR A 129 4.15 -17.13 2.61
C THR A 129 3.65 -15.79 3.12
N LEU A 130 2.35 -15.57 2.99
CA LEU A 130 1.66 -14.45 3.62
C LEU A 130 1.17 -14.88 5.00
N CYS A 131 1.50 -14.10 6.03
CA CYS A 131 1.02 -14.33 7.40
C CYS A 131 -0.02 -13.26 7.75
N LEU A 132 -1.21 -13.69 8.15
CA LEU A 132 -2.32 -12.83 8.53
C LEU A 132 -2.79 -13.14 9.95
N LEU A 133 -3.51 -12.17 10.51
CA LEU A 133 -4.18 -12.17 11.79
C LEU A 133 -3.23 -12.56 12.92
N HIS A 134 -2.37 -11.60 13.29
CA HIS A 134 -1.33 -11.71 14.32
C HIS A 134 -0.30 -12.80 14.03
N SER A 135 0.11 -12.93 12.76
CA SER A 135 1.04 -13.97 12.30
C SER A 135 0.59 -15.39 12.66
N ARG A 136 -0.73 -15.66 12.73
CA ARG A 136 -1.27 -16.99 13.01
C ARG A 136 -1.61 -17.76 11.73
N TYR A 137 -2.20 -17.10 10.74
CA TYR A 137 -2.72 -17.76 9.56
C TYR A 137 -1.77 -17.65 8.39
N GLN A 138 -1.29 -18.80 7.93
CA GLN A 138 -0.41 -18.93 6.79
C GLN A 138 -1.23 -19.05 5.51
N VAL A 139 -1.00 -18.18 4.54
CA VAL A 139 -1.60 -18.26 3.21
C VAL A 139 -0.51 -18.53 2.17
N ARG A 140 -0.75 -19.55 1.34
CA ARG A 140 0.08 -19.91 0.19
C ARG A 140 -0.81 -20.14 -1.02
N ALA A 141 -0.24 -20.01 -2.21
CA ALA A 141 -0.94 -20.39 -3.44
C ALA A 141 -0.06 -21.25 -4.36
N HIS A 142 -0.70 -22.13 -5.10
CA HIS A 142 -0.12 -22.84 -6.23
C HIS A 142 -1.05 -22.67 -7.43
N TRP A 143 -0.50 -22.36 -8.60
CA TRP A 143 -1.25 -22.12 -9.82
C TRP A 143 -0.89 -23.11 -10.93
N TRP A 144 -1.81 -23.32 -11.86
CA TRP A 144 -1.62 -24.10 -13.09
C TRP A 144 -2.48 -23.57 -14.23
N THR A 145 -2.05 -23.81 -15.46
CA THR A 145 -2.74 -23.43 -16.69
C THR A 145 -3.21 -24.67 -17.45
N GLY A 146 -4.20 -24.51 -18.33
CA GLY A 146 -4.76 -25.64 -19.12
C GLY A 146 -3.74 -26.29 -20.07
N ASP A 147 -2.66 -25.59 -20.41
CA ASP A 147 -1.53 -26.10 -21.20
C ASP A 147 -0.48 -26.87 -20.38
N GLY A 148 -0.69 -27.01 -19.06
CA GLY A 148 0.15 -27.81 -18.17
C GLY A 148 1.28 -27.05 -17.46
N ARG A 149 1.46 -25.74 -17.69
CA ARG A 149 2.38 -24.94 -16.85
C ARG A 149 1.83 -24.82 -15.43
N ASN A 150 2.74 -24.69 -14.46
CA ASN A 150 2.39 -24.52 -13.05
C ASN A 150 3.48 -23.77 -12.30
N GLY A 151 3.16 -23.31 -11.09
CA GLY A 151 4.07 -22.62 -10.21
C GLY A 151 3.43 -22.26 -8.88
N VAL A 152 4.15 -21.48 -8.10
CA VAL A 152 3.69 -20.98 -6.79
C VAL A 152 3.30 -19.51 -6.89
N GLY A 153 2.35 -19.10 -6.06
CA GLY A 153 2.02 -17.70 -5.85
C GLY A 153 3.06 -17.03 -4.97
N HIS A 154 3.27 -15.75 -5.22
CA HIS A 154 4.23 -14.92 -4.51
C HIS A 154 3.52 -13.77 -3.82
N VAL A 155 4.02 -13.41 -2.63
CA VAL A 155 3.47 -12.34 -1.82
C VAL A 155 3.81 -10.98 -2.43
N VAL A 156 2.80 -10.13 -2.60
CA VAL A 156 3.02 -8.70 -2.86
C VAL A 156 3.52 -8.08 -1.55
N ARG A 157 4.59 -7.29 -1.60
CA ARG A 157 5.14 -6.57 -0.44
C ARG A 157 4.28 -5.36 -0.03
N ALA A 158 2.98 -5.59 0.04
CA ALA A 158 1.97 -4.68 0.51
C ALA A 158 0.82 -5.51 1.10
N GLY A 159 0.27 -5.05 2.22
CA GLY A 159 -0.69 -5.83 2.98
C GLY A 159 -0.84 -5.28 4.40
N THR A 160 -1.91 -5.69 5.04
CA THR A 160 -2.23 -5.39 6.43
C THR A 160 -2.16 -6.70 7.22
N ASP A 161 -2.41 -6.65 8.53
CA ASP A 161 -2.56 -7.87 9.31
C ASP A 161 -3.75 -8.73 8.86
N GLU A 162 -4.79 -8.13 8.27
CA GLU A 162 -6.04 -8.84 7.94
C GLU A 162 -6.19 -9.14 6.45
N SER A 163 -5.43 -8.46 5.58
CA SER A 163 -5.57 -8.51 4.13
C SER A 163 -4.21 -8.58 3.44
N GLY A 164 -4.08 -9.44 2.44
CA GLY A 164 -2.89 -9.46 1.60
C GLY A 164 -3.16 -9.88 0.18
N LEU A 165 -2.09 -9.81 -0.62
CA LEU A 165 -2.15 -9.96 -2.06
C LEU A 165 -1.11 -10.98 -2.54
N LEU A 166 -1.48 -11.75 -3.55
CA LEU A 166 -0.59 -12.67 -4.25
C LEU A 166 -0.55 -12.38 -5.75
N TRP A 167 0.60 -12.60 -6.36
CA TRP A 167 0.80 -12.58 -7.82
C TRP A 167 1.35 -13.92 -8.30
N PHE A 168 1.09 -14.27 -9.57
CA PHE A 168 1.52 -15.56 -10.15
C PHE A 168 2.66 -15.39 -11.15
N PHE A 169 2.52 -14.45 -12.09
CA PHE A 169 3.45 -14.31 -13.22
C PHE A 169 4.41 -13.12 -13.09
N ALA A 170 3.91 -12.00 -12.58
CA ALA A 170 4.69 -10.77 -12.48
C ALA A 170 4.29 -9.97 -11.22
N PRO A 171 5.25 -9.35 -10.52
CA PRO A 171 4.99 -8.60 -9.30
C PRO A 171 4.11 -7.34 -9.49
N SER A 172 3.93 -6.87 -10.73
CA SER A 172 3.03 -5.76 -11.07
C SER A 172 1.59 -6.20 -11.36
N ASN A 173 1.36 -7.50 -11.62
CA ASN A 173 0.06 -8.07 -11.96
C ASN A 173 -0.43 -8.95 -10.80
N TRP A 174 -1.21 -8.35 -9.90
CA TRP A 174 -1.73 -9.02 -8.71
C TRP A 174 -2.99 -9.82 -9.03
N GLU A 175 -3.02 -11.07 -8.60
CA GLU A 175 -4.00 -12.06 -9.02
C GLU A 175 -5.03 -12.35 -7.93
N VAL A 176 -4.59 -12.48 -6.67
CA VAL A 176 -5.46 -12.90 -5.56
C VAL A 176 -5.40 -11.89 -4.44
N LEU A 177 -6.57 -11.38 -4.04
CA LEU A 177 -6.79 -10.72 -2.76
C LEU A 177 -7.36 -11.75 -1.78
N VAL A 178 -6.76 -11.84 -0.60
CA VAL A 178 -7.19 -12.76 0.46
C VAL A 178 -7.22 -12.03 1.79
N LYS A 179 -8.20 -12.39 2.60
CA LYS A 179 -8.39 -11.88 3.96
C LYS A 179 -8.61 -13.01 4.93
N VAL A 180 -8.11 -12.83 6.14
CA VAL A 180 -8.45 -13.66 7.28
C VAL A 180 -8.91 -12.75 8.40
N LEU A 181 -10.17 -12.88 8.80
CA LEU A 181 -10.83 -11.97 9.73
C LEU A 181 -11.28 -12.73 10.98
N ASP A 182 -11.10 -12.11 12.14
CA ASP A 182 -11.66 -12.61 13.38
C ASP A 182 -13.17 -12.30 13.44
N GLY A 183 -14.00 -13.28 13.07
CA GLY A 183 -15.45 -13.23 13.18
C GLY A 183 -15.98 -13.94 14.42
N SER A 184 -15.11 -14.22 15.40
CA SER A 184 -15.45 -15.02 16.59
C SER A 184 -16.60 -14.41 17.39
N ALA A 185 -16.64 -13.08 17.48
CA ALA A 185 -17.71 -12.34 18.14
C ALA A 185 -19.09 -12.56 17.49
N GLU A 186 -19.13 -12.82 16.18
CA GLU A 186 -20.38 -12.85 15.42
C GLU A 186 -20.96 -14.24 15.26
N ASN A 187 -20.11 -15.24 15.07
CA ASN A 187 -20.57 -16.62 14.91
C ASN A 187 -19.61 -17.68 15.46
N GLY A 188 -18.60 -17.30 16.25
CA GLY A 188 -17.63 -18.23 16.83
C GLY A 188 -16.63 -18.81 15.84
N HIS A 189 -16.41 -18.15 14.69
CA HIS A 189 -15.50 -18.62 13.65
C HIS A 189 -14.53 -17.54 13.16
N VAL A 190 -13.37 -17.98 12.70
CA VAL A 190 -12.48 -17.16 11.87
C VAL A 190 -12.90 -17.31 10.41
N TRP A 191 -12.96 -16.19 9.72
CA TRP A 191 -13.47 -16.11 8.36
C TRP A 191 -12.32 -16.01 7.37
N VAL A 192 -12.48 -16.66 6.23
CA VAL A 192 -11.61 -16.45 5.07
C VAL A 192 -12.44 -15.89 3.94
N TYR A 193 -12.03 -14.72 3.46
CA TYR A 193 -12.58 -14.12 2.27
C TYR A 193 -11.48 -13.96 1.23
N GLY A 194 -11.87 -13.95 -0.04
CA GLY A 194 -10.90 -13.79 -1.10
C GLY A 194 -11.58 -13.60 -2.44
N ALA A 195 -10.89 -12.92 -3.32
CA ALA A 195 -11.37 -12.64 -4.65
C ALA A 195 -10.16 -12.59 -5.57
N SER A 196 -10.31 -13.18 -6.74
CA SER A 196 -9.21 -13.28 -7.70
C SER A 196 -9.61 -12.66 -9.03
N THR A 197 -8.65 -12.00 -9.68
CA THR A 197 -8.86 -11.34 -10.98
C THR A 197 -8.36 -12.21 -12.14
N THR A 198 -8.36 -13.52 -11.97
CA THR A 198 -7.72 -14.48 -12.87
C THR A 198 -8.68 -15.55 -13.36
N ASP A 199 -8.41 -16.08 -14.55
CA ASP A 199 -9.00 -17.30 -15.10
C ASP A 199 -8.04 -18.51 -15.00
N VAL A 200 -6.88 -18.30 -14.38
CA VAL A 200 -5.86 -19.34 -14.16
C VAL A 200 -6.34 -20.30 -13.08
N GLY A 201 -5.98 -21.58 -13.23
CA GLY A 201 -6.22 -22.57 -12.20
C GLY A 201 -5.36 -22.30 -10.99
N TYR A 202 -5.92 -22.33 -9.79
CA TYR A 202 -5.13 -22.16 -8.58
C TYR A 202 -5.75 -22.89 -7.39
N VAL A 203 -4.92 -23.11 -6.38
CA VAL A 203 -5.35 -23.42 -5.02
C VAL A 203 -4.72 -22.40 -4.08
N VAL A 204 -5.55 -21.74 -3.28
CA VAL A 204 -5.14 -20.94 -2.13
C VAL A 204 -5.33 -21.80 -0.89
N SER A 205 -4.25 -22.09 -0.19
CA SER A 205 -4.26 -22.85 1.05
C SER A 205 -4.09 -21.89 2.22
N VAL A 206 -5.05 -21.89 3.14
CA VAL A 206 -5.01 -21.15 4.40
C VAL A 206 -4.82 -22.17 5.53
N THR A 207 -3.74 -22.01 6.30
CA THR A 207 -3.41 -22.90 7.43
C THR A 207 -3.39 -22.10 8.72
N ASP A 208 -4.17 -22.53 9.70
CA ASP A 208 -4.02 -22.08 11.08
C ASP A 208 -2.77 -22.74 11.67
N THR A 209 -1.70 -21.98 11.84
CA THR A 209 -0.42 -22.53 12.31
C THR A 209 -0.40 -22.85 13.81
N ALA A 210 -1.42 -22.46 14.56
CA ALA A 210 -1.57 -22.84 15.97
C ALA A 210 -2.17 -24.24 16.10
N THR A 211 -3.15 -24.59 15.26
CA THR A 211 -3.88 -25.87 15.33
C THR A 211 -3.46 -26.88 14.28
N GLY A 212 -2.82 -26.43 13.19
CA GLY A 212 -2.50 -27.23 12.01
C GLY A 212 -3.69 -27.45 11.06
N ALA A 213 -4.88 -26.89 11.37
CA ALA A 213 -6.04 -27.00 10.49
C ALA A 213 -5.81 -26.24 9.18
N MET A 214 -6.26 -26.81 8.06
CA MET A 214 -6.07 -26.25 6.73
C MET A 214 -7.38 -26.19 5.94
N ARG A 215 -7.55 -25.11 5.18
CA ARG A 215 -8.60 -24.93 4.18
C ARG A 215 -7.99 -24.63 2.83
N GLU A 216 -8.58 -25.19 1.78
CA GLU A 216 -8.16 -24.97 0.41
C GLU A 216 -9.32 -24.41 -0.41
N TYR A 217 -9.01 -23.40 -1.21
CA TYR A 217 -9.95 -22.73 -2.11
C TYR A 217 -9.39 -22.78 -3.52
N ARG A 218 -10.20 -23.27 -4.45
CA ARG A 218 -9.72 -23.70 -5.77
C ARG A 218 -10.46 -22.98 -6.90
N ASN A 219 -9.71 -22.63 -7.94
CA ASN A 219 -10.23 -22.31 -9.26
C ASN A 219 -9.66 -23.29 -10.28
N GLU A 220 -10.46 -23.71 -11.27
CA GLU A 220 -9.98 -24.50 -12.40
C GLU A 220 -9.69 -23.59 -13.60
N PRO A 221 -8.67 -23.90 -14.43
CA PRO A 221 -8.24 -23.00 -15.50
C PRO A 221 -9.34 -22.82 -16.55
N GLY A 222 -9.39 -21.62 -17.13
CA GLY A 222 -10.39 -21.23 -18.13
C GLY A 222 -11.76 -20.89 -17.54
N HIS A 223 -11.88 -20.82 -16.21
CA HIS A 223 -13.09 -20.41 -15.51
C HIS A 223 -12.81 -19.16 -14.68
N GLU A 224 -13.80 -18.27 -14.63
CA GLU A 224 -13.78 -17.13 -13.72
C GLU A 224 -13.65 -17.62 -12.27
N ALA A 225 -12.68 -17.07 -11.55
CA ALA A 225 -12.42 -17.47 -10.18
C ALA A 225 -13.61 -17.18 -9.25
N PRO A 226 -14.14 -18.19 -8.53
CA PRO A 226 -15.21 -17.98 -7.58
C PRO A 226 -14.70 -17.15 -6.40
N ALA A 227 -15.57 -16.28 -5.86
CA ALA A 227 -15.29 -15.59 -4.62
C ALA A 227 -15.15 -16.62 -3.48
N ILE A 228 -14.13 -16.43 -2.65
CA ILE A 228 -13.97 -17.15 -1.39
C ILE A 228 -14.81 -16.40 -0.36
N VAL A 229 -15.84 -17.07 0.17
CA VAL A 229 -16.76 -16.55 1.19
C VAL A 229 -16.95 -17.58 2.29
N SER A 230 -15.92 -17.75 3.10
CA SER A 230 -15.88 -18.79 4.13
C SER A 230 -16.01 -18.18 5.53
N ALA A 231 -17.23 -17.80 5.90
CA ALA A 231 -17.56 -17.25 7.23
C ALA A 231 -17.54 -18.29 8.36
N THR A 232 -17.15 -19.53 8.08
CA THR A 232 -17.00 -20.64 9.05
C THR A 232 -15.71 -21.42 8.81
N ALA A 233 -14.69 -20.78 8.23
CA ALA A 233 -13.47 -21.43 7.77
C ALA A 233 -12.77 -22.23 8.88
N PHE A 234 -12.61 -21.62 10.05
CA PHE A 234 -12.03 -22.24 11.24
C PHE A 234 -12.89 -21.96 12.48
N PRO A 235 -13.00 -22.89 13.44
CA PRO A 235 -13.49 -22.56 14.78
C PRO A 235 -12.62 -21.46 15.41
N ALA A 236 -13.23 -20.50 16.10
CA ALA A 236 -12.49 -19.54 16.89
C ALA A 236 -12.11 -20.19 18.24
N ASP A 237 -10.81 -20.29 18.50
CA ASP A 237 -10.30 -20.66 19.82
C ASP A 237 -10.02 -19.39 20.63
N ALA A 238 -10.10 -19.47 21.97
CA ALA A 238 -10.05 -18.33 22.91
C ALA A 238 -8.72 -17.53 23.00
N GLY A 239 -7.92 -17.50 21.94
CA GLY A 239 -6.55 -16.95 21.92
C GLY A 239 -6.32 -15.75 20.99
N LEU A 240 -7.35 -15.17 20.36
CA LEU A 240 -7.18 -13.97 19.51
C LEU A 240 -7.40 -12.68 20.34
N PRO A 241 -6.40 -11.79 20.48
CA PRO A 241 -6.61 -10.48 21.08
C PRO A 241 -7.29 -9.53 20.07
N GLY A 242 -8.46 -8.98 20.43
CA GLY A 242 -9.19 -8.02 19.60
C GLY A 242 -8.75 -6.56 19.83
N ARG A 243 -8.79 -5.71 18.77
CA ARG A 243 -8.66 -4.25 18.91
C ARG A 243 -9.51 -3.41 17.92
N ASP A 244 -9.86 -2.23 18.44
CA ASP A 244 -10.86 -1.23 18.03
C ASP A 244 -10.61 -0.45 16.71
N ARG A 245 -11.71 0.06 16.13
CA ARG A 245 -11.79 0.82 14.87
C ARG A 245 -12.12 2.31 15.07
N PRO A 246 -11.44 3.27 14.41
CA PRO A 246 -11.94 4.64 14.24
C PRO A 246 -12.35 5.00 12.79
N ALA A 247 -13.22 6.00 12.64
CA ALA A 247 -13.92 6.39 11.40
C ALA A 247 -13.79 7.90 11.07
N GLY A 248 -13.95 8.24 9.77
CA GLY A 248 -14.37 9.56 9.22
C GLY A 248 -13.25 10.46 8.61
N GLN A 249 -13.45 11.40 7.66
CA GLN A 249 -14.55 11.81 6.77
C GLN A 249 -14.08 12.98 5.81
N ALA A 250 -14.66 13.06 4.60
CA ALA A 250 -14.93 14.20 3.65
C ALA A 250 -13.83 15.11 2.95
N PRO A 251 -14.15 15.70 1.76
CA PRO A 251 -13.19 16.11 0.70
C PRO A 251 -13.28 17.60 0.22
N PHE A 252 -12.43 18.06 -0.72
CA PHE A 252 -12.68 19.19 -1.68
C PHE A 252 -11.78 19.14 -2.95
N PRO A 253 -12.16 19.79 -4.09
CA PRO A 253 -11.82 19.39 -5.47
C PRO A 253 -10.86 20.33 -6.23
N GLU A 254 -10.42 19.92 -7.45
CA GLU A 254 -10.48 20.67 -8.73
C GLU A 254 -9.81 19.88 -9.89
N SER A 255 -10.29 20.12 -11.12
CA SER A 255 -10.23 19.22 -12.30
C SER A 255 -8.99 19.36 -13.19
N GLY A 256 -8.49 18.21 -13.69
CA GLY A 256 -7.53 18.08 -14.80
C GLY A 256 -6.58 16.91 -14.56
N SER A 257 -6.58 15.89 -15.45
CA SER A 257 -5.99 14.54 -15.25
C SER A 257 -6.58 13.79 -14.03
N CYS A 258 -6.57 12.45 -14.03
CA CYS A 258 -7.04 11.71 -12.85
C CYS A 258 -6.17 12.12 -11.65
N ARG A 259 -6.77 12.75 -10.65
CA ARG A 259 -6.08 13.14 -9.43
C ARG A 259 -6.41 12.15 -8.34
N ALA A 260 -5.44 11.29 -8.05
CA ALA A 260 -5.66 10.24 -7.07
C ALA A 260 -5.94 10.88 -5.70
N GLY A 261 -7.06 10.49 -5.08
CA GLY A 261 -7.56 11.02 -3.82
C GLY A 261 -7.62 9.93 -2.73
N SER A 262 -8.41 10.19 -1.68
CA SER A 262 -8.73 9.21 -0.65
C SER A 262 -9.87 8.26 -1.06
N ASP A 263 -10.67 8.65 -2.05
CA ASP A 263 -11.80 7.90 -2.64
C ASP A 263 -11.66 7.71 -4.17
N THR A 264 -10.64 8.33 -4.76
CA THR A 264 -10.39 8.29 -6.21
C THR A 264 -9.10 7.54 -6.51
N LEU A 265 -9.21 6.41 -7.19
CA LEU A 265 -8.09 5.60 -7.63
C LEU A 265 -7.74 5.97 -9.08
N CYS A 266 -6.47 6.17 -9.36
CA CYS A 266 -5.96 6.43 -10.70
C CYS A 266 -5.08 5.28 -11.15
N LEU A 267 -5.41 4.67 -12.29
CA LEU A 267 -4.64 3.59 -12.93
C LEU A 267 -4.13 4.02 -14.30
N ARG A 268 -3.08 3.34 -14.76
CA ARG A 268 -2.39 3.50 -16.04
C ARG A 268 -1.98 4.96 -16.28
N ASP A 269 -1.13 5.46 -15.38
CA ASP A 269 -0.60 6.82 -15.41
C ASP A 269 -1.69 7.92 -15.42
N GLY A 270 -2.79 7.64 -14.72
CA GLY A 270 -3.90 8.57 -14.60
C GLY A 270 -4.89 8.54 -15.76
N ARG A 271 -4.76 7.58 -16.69
CA ARG A 271 -5.75 7.38 -17.74
C ARG A 271 -7.11 6.97 -17.18
N PHE A 272 -7.14 6.03 -16.24
CA PHE A 272 -8.40 5.53 -15.69
C PHE A 272 -8.63 6.07 -14.28
N GLU A 273 -9.77 6.73 -14.09
CA GLU A 273 -10.27 7.26 -12.83
C GLU A 273 -11.37 6.34 -12.30
N LEU A 274 -11.20 5.84 -11.08
CA LEU A 274 -12.11 4.89 -10.46
C LEU A 274 -12.60 5.41 -9.12
N THR A 275 -13.91 5.33 -8.88
CA THR A 275 -14.56 5.57 -7.59
C THR A 275 -15.52 4.44 -7.28
N VAL A 276 -15.72 4.13 -6.00
CA VAL A 276 -16.70 3.13 -5.59
C VAL A 276 -17.57 3.68 -4.47
N ASP A 277 -18.88 3.45 -4.56
CA ASP A 277 -19.82 3.67 -3.47
C ASP A 277 -20.35 2.31 -3.00
N TRP A 278 -20.34 2.07 -1.70
CA TRP A 278 -20.81 0.81 -1.11
C TRP A 278 -22.17 0.98 -0.42
N ARG A 279 -22.94 -0.10 -0.35
CA ARG A 279 -24.22 -0.20 0.38
C ARG A 279 -24.35 -1.52 1.12
N THR A 280 -24.81 -1.50 2.36
CA THR A 280 -25.12 -2.71 3.15
C THR A 280 -26.62 -3.04 3.09
N THR A 281 -26.99 -4.25 3.50
CA THR A 281 -28.39 -4.73 3.46
C THR A 281 -29.32 -3.99 4.43
N ASP A 282 -28.77 -3.41 5.50
CA ASP A 282 -29.49 -2.53 6.45
C ASP A 282 -29.62 -1.08 5.96
N GLY A 283 -29.17 -0.79 4.74
CA GLY A 283 -29.33 0.51 4.08
C GLY A 283 -28.25 1.54 4.39
N ARG A 284 -27.17 1.18 5.11
CA ARG A 284 -26.01 2.09 5.24
C ARG A 284 -25.29 2.20 3.91
N LEU A 285 -24.70 3.37 3.67
CA LEU A 285 -23.97 3.69 2.45
C LEU A 285 -22.76 4.57 2.75
N GLY A 286 -21.78 4.55 1.87
CA GLY A 286 -20.63 5.44 1.92
C GLY A 286 -19.68 5.25 0.74
N PRO A 287 -18.73 6.18 0.55
CA PRO A 287 -17.68 6.01 -0.45
C PRO A 287 -16.70 4.94 0.02
N GLY A 288 -16.24 4.10 -0.91
CA GLY A 288 -15.03 3.34 -0.72
C GLY A 288 -13.81 4.24 -0.77
N ARG A 289 -12.75 3.77 -0.12
CA ARG A 289 -11.53 4.52 0.11
C ARG A 289 -10.36 3.77 -0.49
N THR A 290 -9.44 4.47 -1.10
CA THR A 290 -8.34 3.85 -1.82
C THR A 290 -7.23 3.42 -0.86
N SER A 291 -6.68 2.24 -1.08
CA SER A 291 -5.34 1.87 -0.63
C SER A 291 -4.42 1.86 -1.86
N ARG A 292 -3.19 2.36 -1.74
CA ARG A 292 -2.26 2.49 -2.87
C ARG A 292 -1.01 1.65 -2.67
N PRO A 293 -0.96 0.42 -3.19
CA PRO A 293 0.22 -0.42 -3.03
C PRO A 293 1.22 -0.30 -4.20
N ARG A 294 1.26 0.87 -4.87
CA ARG A 294 2.16 1.17 -6.01
C ARG A 294 2.07 0.17 -7.18
N SER A 295 0.87 -0.07 -7.70
CA SER A 295 0.72 -0.63 -9.05
C SER A 295 0.07 0.43 -9.96
N VAL A 296 0.58 0.53 -11.18
CA VAL A 296 -0.05 1.34 -12.24
C VAL A 296 -1.18 0.57 -12.92
N GLU A 297 -1.31 -0.73 -12.68
CA GLU A 297 -2.30 -1.59 -13.34
C GLU A 297 -3.40 -2.04 -12.39
N SER A 298 -3.10 -2.10 -11.09
CA SER A 298 -4.00 -2.60 -10.05
C SER A 298 -4.13 -1.63 -8.88
N GLY A 299 -5.30 -1.60 -8.25
CA GLY A 299 -5.53 -0.83 -7.05
C GLY A 299 -6.58 -1.46 -6.15
N LEU A 300 -6.72 -0.88 -4.96
CA LEU A 300 -7.54 -1.43 -3.90
C LEU A 300 -8.51 -0.40 -3.34
N PHE A 301 -9.71 -0.86 -3.00
CA PHE A 301 -10.63 -0.12 -2.16
C PHE A 301 -10.89 -0.84 -0.84
N TRP A 302 -11.10 -0.07 0.22
CA TRP A 302 -11.63 -0.51 1.51
C TRP A 302 -12.87 0.31 1.86
N TYR A 303 -13.79 -0.26 2.64
CA TYR A 303 -15.05 0.42 3.00
C TYR A 303 -15.07 0.87 4.45
N PHE A 304 -14.73 -0.06 5.36
CA PHE A 304 -14.96 0.10 6.79
C PHE A 304 -13.69 0.42 7.57
N SER A 305 -12.56 -0.14 7.17
CA SER A 305 -11.28 -0.02 7.86
C SER A 305 -10.15 -0.01 6.84
N PRO A 306 -9.13 0.85 6.97
CA PRO A 306 -7.94 0.81 6.13
C PRO A 306 -7.14 -0.50 6.27
N LEU A 307 -7.40 -1.27 7.34
CA LEU A 307 -6.81 -2.59 7.57
C LEU A 307 -7.55 -3.72 6.85
N ASN A 308 -8.76 -3.49 6.32
CA ASN A 308 -9.60 -4.52 5.71
C ASN A 308 -9.98 -4.14 4.27
N TRP A 309 -9.26 -4.68 3.28
CA TRP A 309 -9.33 -4.26 1.87
C TRP A 309 -10.40 -4.99 1.06
N GLU A 310 -11.50 -4.33 0.71
CA GLU A 310 -12.72 -4.95 0.16
C GLU A 310 -12.66 -5.33 -1.33
N MET A 311 -12.01 -4.53 -2.17
CA MET A 311 -12.05 -4.72 -3.62
C MET A 311 -10.67 -4.55 -4.23
N LEU A 312 -10.26 -5.54 -5.03
CA LEU A 312 -9.15 -5.46 -5.97
C LEU A 312 -9.70 -5.13 -7.36
N VAL A 313 -9.16 -4.10 -7.98
CA VAL A 313 -9.48 -3.74 -9.36
C VAL A 313 -8.20 -3.65 -10.17
N LYS A 314 -8.24 -4.13 -11.41
CA LYS A 314 -7.17 -3.96 -12.39
C LYS A 314 -7.69 -3.48 -13.73
N VAL A 315 -6.89 -2.65 -14.39
CA VAL A 315 -7.09 -2.28 -15.80
C VAL A 315 -5.90 -2.77 -16.60
N VAL A 316 -6.15 -3.77 -17.44
CA VAL A 316 -5.13 -4.46 -18.23
C VAL A 316 -5.12 -3.90 -19.65
N ASP A 317 -3.94 -3.68 -20.21
CA ASP A 317 -3.78 -3.27 -21.60
C ASP A 317 -3.88 -4.48 -22.54
N GLY A 318 -5.11 -4.76 -22.98
CA GLY A 318 -5.42 -5.80 -23.97
C GLY A 318 -5.50 -5.28 -25.40
N THR A 319 -5.05 -4.05 -25.66
CA THR A 319 -5.29 -3.38 -26.96
C THR A 319 -4.64 -4.11 -28.12
N ALA A 320 -3.47 -4.72 -27.89
CA ALA A 320 -2.80 -5.56 -28.88
C ALA A 320 -3.60 -6.83 -29.25
N MET A 321 -4.52 -7.29 -28.39
CA MET A 321 -5.31 -8.50 -28.61
C MET A 321 -6.66 -8.22 -29.27
N ASN A 322 -7.38 -7.19 -28.80
CA ASN A 322 -8.73 -6.92 -29.27
C ASN A 322 -9.08 -5.42 -29.37
N GLY A 323 -8.08 -4.53 -29.29
CA GLY A 323 -8.26 -3.08 -29.38
C GLY A 323 -8.85 -2.42 -28.12
N ASN A 324 -9.01 -3.17 -27.02
CA ASN A 324 -9.60 -2.65 -25.78
C ASN A 324 -8.68 -2.84 -24.55
N PHE A 325 -8.78 -1.91 -23.61
CA PHE A 325 -8.41 -2.12 -22.23
C PHE A 325 -9.46 -2.99 -21.55
N TRP A 326 -9.00 -3.88 -20.69
CA TRP A 326 -9.85 -4.82 -19.97
C TRP A 326 -9.95 -4.39 -18.52
N LEU A 327 -11.15 -4.51 -17.94
CA LEU A 327 -11.36 -4.30 -16.52
C LEU A 327 -11.54 -5.65 -15.83
N CYS A 328 -10.79 -5.88 -14.76
CA CYS A 328 -11.10 -6.99 -13.85
C CYS A 328 -11.33 -6.47 -12.43
N VAL A 329 -12.44 -6.86 -11.81
CA VAL A 329 -12.82 -6.49 -10.45
C VAL A 329 -13.05 -7.76 -9.66
N ALA A 330 -12.45 -7.83 -8.47
CA ALA A 330 -12.60 -8.93 -7.56
C ALA A 330 -12.85 -8.37 -6.16
N SER A 331 -14.05 -8.59 -5.62
CA SER A 331 -14.48 -8.03 -4.34
C SER A 331 -14.63 -9.15 -3.31
N ALA A 332 -13.84 -9.09 -2.25
CA ALA A 332 -13.87 -10.05 -1.14
C ALA A 332 -14.92 -9.63 -0.09
N THR A 333 -16.17 -9.45 -0.54
CA THR A 333 -17.24 -8.81 0.24
C THR A 333 -18.64 -9.29 -0.18
N ASP A 334 -19.61 -9.23 0.74
CA ASP A 334 -21.04 -9.39 0.48
C ASP A 334 -21.81 -8.05 0.49
N VAL A 335 -21.08 -6.95 0.70
CA VAL A 335 -21.57 -5.58 0.61
C VAL A 335 -21.89 -5.23 -0.86
N GLY A 336 -22.97 -4.49 -1.09
CA GLY A 336 -23.31 -3.97 -2.41
C GLY A 336 -22.36 -2.86 -2.83
N PHE A 337 -22.11 -2.70 -4.11
CA PHE A 337 -21.27 -1.60 -4.61
C PHE A 337 -21.72 -1.07 -5.96
N GLU A 338 -21.33 0.15 -6.23
CA GLU A 338 -21.34 0.80 -7.54
C GLU A 338 -19.91 1.30 -7.82
N LEU A 339 -19.22 0.64 -8.76
CA LEU A 339 -17.90 1.03 -9.24
C LEU A 339 -18.07 1.85 -10.51
N THR A 340 -17.65 3.11 -10.47
CA THR A 340 -17.58 3.97 -11.64
C THR A 340 -16.15 4.01 -12.16
N VAL A 341 -15.98 3.75 -13.46
CA VAL A 341 -14.68 3.80 -14.14
C VAL A 341 -14.78 4.78 -15.31
N ARG A 342 -13.92 5.78 -15.31
CA ARG A 342 -13.83 6.81 -16.34
C ARG A 342 -12.48 6.74 -17.05
N ASP A 343 -12.50 6.59 -18.36
CA ASP A 343 -11.32 6.77 -19.21
C ASP A 343 -11.16 8.26 -19.52
N THR A 344 -10.17 8.89 -18.92
CA THR A 344 -9.90 10.33 -19.09
C THR A 344 -9.42 10.68 -20.50
N ALA A 345 -8.90 9.71 -21.26
CA ALA A 345 -8.42 9.93 -22.62
C ALA A 345 -9.57 9.97 -23.65
N THR A 346 -10.60 9.14 -23.45
CA THR A 346 -11.76 9.03 -24.36
C THR A 346 -13.01 9.74 -23.84
N GLY A 347 -13.06 10.02 -22.53
CA GLY A 347 -14.24 10.55 -21.84
C GLY A 347 -15.31 9.50 -21.55
N LEU A 348 -15.11 8.24 -21.94
CA LEU A 348 -16.06 7.16 -21.70
C LEU A 348 -16.14 6.81 -20.21
N VAL A 349 -17.36 6.57 -19.74
CA VAL A 349 -17.64 6.15 -18.36
C VAL A 349 -18.42 4.84 -18.40
N LYS A 350 -17.96 3.85 -17.63
CA LYS A 350 -18.71 2.62 -17.36
C LYS A 350 -18.99 2.50 -15.86
N VAL A 351 -20.14 1.94 -15.54
CA VAL A 351 -20.59 1.71 -14.16
C VAL A 351 -20.88 0.23 -14.00
N TYR A 352 -20.32 -0.36 -12.94
CA TYR A 352 -20.46 -1.77 -12.59
C TYR A 352 -21.11 -1.86 -11.21
N THR A 353 -22.23 -2.57 -11.10
CA THR A 353 -23.02 -2.63 -9.87
C THR A 353 -23.17 -4.04 -9.36
N LYS A 354 -23.33 -4.15 -8.05
CA LYS A 354 -23.64 -5.39 -7.35
C LYS A 354 -24.54 -5.08 -6.15
N ASP A 355 -25.63 -5.83 -6.00
CA ASP A 355 -26.56 -5.68 -4.87
C ASP A 355 -25.98 -6.22 -3.56
N ALA A 356 -26.43 -5.69 -2.41
CA ALA A 356 -25.99 -6.17 -1.10
C ALA A 356 -26.62 -7.53 -0.75
N GLY A 357 -25.93 -8.34 0.05
CA GLY A 357 -26.47 -9.57 0.64
C GLY A 357 -26.15 -10.85 -0.12
N SER A 358 -25.36 -10.78 -1.20
CA SER A 358 -24.77 -11.93 -1.88
C SER A 358 -23.26 -11.73 -2.06
N PRO A 359 -22.46 -12.80 -2.17
CA PRO A 359 -21.05 -12.68 -2.58
C PRO A 359 -20.91 -11.94 -3.91
N ALA A 360 -19.92 -11.06 -4.02
CA ALA A 360 -19.64 -10.40 -5.29
C ALA A 360 -19.00 -11.37 -6.30
N PRO A 361 -19.56 -11.54 -7.51
CA PRO A 361 -18.87 -12.26 -8.57
C PRO A 361 -17.63 -11.48 -9.02
N ALA A 362 -16.64 -12.18 -9.56
CA ALA A 362 -15.59 -11.52 -10.33
C ALA A 362 -16.25 -10.82 -11.54
N ILE A 363 -15.76 -9.63 -11.88
CA ILE A 363 -16.15 -8.93 -13.10
C ILE A 363 -14.94 -8.97 -14.02
N ILE A 364 -15.08 -9.54 -15.21
CA ILE A 364 -14.06 -9.53 -16.25
C ILE A 364 -14.68 -8.96 -17.53
N ASP A 365 -14.38 -7.69 -17.82
CA ASP A 365 -14.84 -7.00 -19.03
C ASP A 365 -13.65 -6.82 -19.98
N MET A 366 -13.48 -7.77 -20.91
CA MET A 366 -12.43 -7.72 -21.95
C MET A 366 -12.74 -6.69 -23.07
N GLY A 367 -13.90 -6.03 -23.02
CA GLY A 367 -14.29 -4.93 -23.90
C GLY A 367 -14.51 -3.64 -23.14
N ALA A 368 -13.82 -3.44 -22.01
CA ALA A 368 -14.11 -2.36 -21.07
C ALA A 368 -13.98 -0.98 -21.73
N PHE A 369 -12.82 -0.65 -22.29
CA PHE A 369 -12.60 0.66 -22.90
C PHE A 369 -11.78 0.55 -24.19
N PRO A 370 -12.21 1.16 -25.31
CA PRO A 370 -11.45 1.13 -26.55
C PRO A 370 -10.16 1.94 -26.43
N GLU A 371 -9.14 1.58 -27.22
CA GLU A 371 -7.87 2.31 -27.25
C GLU A 371 -8.07 3.80 -27.58
N ARG A 372 -9.00 4.09 -28.49
CA ARG A 372 -9.34 5.43 -28.99
C ARG A 372 -10.84 5.67 -28.87
N ALA A 373 -11.23 6.94 -28.80
CA ALA A 373 -12.64 7.31 -28.79
C ALA A 373 -13.35 6.81 -30.07
N PRO A 374 -14.58 6.28 -29.97
CA PRO A 374 -15.39 5.98 -31.14
C PRO A 374 -15.57 7.25 -31.99
N PRO A 375 -15.63 7.14 -33.33
CA PRO A 375 -16.01 8.27 -34.16
C PRO A 375 -17.39 8.80 -33.72
N ALA A 376 -17.49 10.13 -33.61
CA ALA A 376 -18.67 10.86 -33.14
C ALA A 376 -19.89 10.69 -34.06
#